data_AF-A0A3C1WC76-F1
#
_entry.id   AF-A0A3C1WC76-F1
#
_cell.length_a   1.000
_cell.length_b   1.000
_cell.length_c   1.000
_cell.angle_alpha   90.00
_cell.angle_beta   90.00
_cell.angle_gamma   90.00
#
_symmetry.space_group_name_H-M   'P 1'
#
loop_
_entity.id
_entity.type
_entity.pdbx_description
1 polymer ?
#
loop_
_entity_poly.entity_id
_entity_poly.type
_entity_poly.pdbx_seq_one_letter_code
_entity_poly.pdbx_strand_id
1 'polypeptide(L)'
;MSLVVVSLGSGLAGAEIEPSEEEVRSAIKKSIPLLEKTTIGTSEHRGCFTCHGHAMPVVALVEARRRGFVIDENNIREQLEHTLADLKVGKERYLDGRGQGGGFTRAGYALWMLQEAGWKPDEITGIVSGYLVRDEKADHWKSNTNRPPTEFSPFTATYLALEAIDQFGTEEQALRIADRQKKAREWLLQTKPRETEERVFQILGLGQLGASEKAAEAAENLLQLQRSDGGWAQLPGKSQQSDPYATGSVLFALRREGFLTVMDKRFRRGLRFLIDTQHDDGSWHVKSRSKPFQKYYESGYPHGKDQFISMAAGSWATLALLQSDIVEENP
;
A
#
# COMPACT_ATOMS: atom_id res chain seq x y z
N MET A 1 66.63 13.34 15.05
CA MET A 1 65.72 12.32 14.51
C MET A 1 64.44 12.33 15.34
N SER A 2 63.43 13.06 14.89
CA SER A 2 62.11 13.11 15.56
C SER A 2 61.18 12.15 14.83
N LEU A 3 60.69 11.13 15.54
CA LEU A 3 59.69 10.20 15.02
C LEU A 3 58.32 10.90 15.07
N VAL A 4 57.78 11.22 13.90
CA VAL A 4 56.37 11.60 13.75
C VAL A 4 55.58 10.30 13.71
N VAL A 5 54.79 10.03 14.76
CA VAL A 5 53.79 8.96 14.75
C VAL A 5 52.55 9.51 14.05
N VAL A 6 52.38 9.16 12.77
CA VAL A 6 51.13 9.37 12.05
C VAL A 6 50.15 8.29 12.52
N SER A 7 49.21 8.67 13.38
CA SER A 7 48.06 7.82 13.70
C SER A 7 47.08 7.89 12.53
N LEU A 8 47.10 6.87 11.67
CA LEU A 8 46.06 6.64 10.69
C LEU A 8 44.80 6.18 11.44
N GLY A 9 43.90 7.12 11.71
CA GLY A 9 42.56 6.81 12.17
C GLY A 9 41.83 6.02 11.10
N SER A 10 41.74 4.71 11.28
CA SER A 10 40.83 3.83 10.55
C SER A 10 39.41 4.25 10.89
N GLY A 11 38.76 4.94 9.95
CA GLY A 11 37.32 5.18 10.01
C GLY A 11 36.59 3.84 9.99
N LEU A 12 36.13 3.38 11.15
CA LEU A 12 35.10 2.35 11.25
C LEU A 12 33.80 2.99 10.77
N ALA A 13 33.56 2.95 9.45
CA ALA A 13 32.20 2.94 8.95
C ALA A 13 31.55 1.69 9.56
N GLY A 14 30.67 1.90 10.55
CA GLY A 14 29.92 0.80 11.16
C GLY A 14 29.24 0.03 10.04
N ALA A 15 29.55 -1.27 9.89
CA ALA A 15 28.87 -2.10 8.93
C ALA A 15 27.37 -2.04 9.24
N GLU A 16 26.58 -1.49 8.32
CA GLU A 16 25.12 -1.54 8.43
C GLU A 16 24.72 -3.01 8.56
N ILE A 17 24.15 -3.38 9.70
CA ILE A 17 23.75 -4.76 9.99
C ILE A 17 22.50 -5.04 9.17
N GLU A 18 22.63 -5.84 8.12
CA GLU A 18 21.50 -6.27 7.31
C GLU A 18 20.56 -7.16 8.15
N PRO A 19 19.23 -7.16 7.87
CA PRO A 19 18.30 -8.02 8.58
C PRO A 19 18.52 -9.48 8.24
N SER A 20 18.60 -10.30 9.28
CA SER A 20 18.55 -11.76 9.15
C SER A 20 17.13 -12.21 8.80
N GLU A 21 17.00 -13.38 8.19
CA GLU A 21 15.70 -13.98 7.88
C GLU A 21 14.87 -14.19 9.16
N GLU A 22 15.51 -14.57 10.27
CA GLU A 22 14.84 -14.76 11.55
C GLU A 22 14.22 -13.46 12.09
N GLU A 23 14.95 -12.34 12.00
CA GLU A 23 14.43 -11.01 12.39
C GLU A 23 13.21 -10.63 11.54
N VAL A 24 13.27 -10.83 10.22
CA VAL A 24 12.15 -10.54 9.32
C VAL A 24 10.94 -11.41 9.65
N ARG A 25 11.12 -12.73 9.78
CA ARG A 25 10.04 -13.67 10.13
C ARG A 25 9.46 -13.36 11.49
N SER A 26 10.27 -12.95 12.47
CA SER A 26 9.80 -12.53 13.79
C SER A 26 8.95 -11.25 13.69
N ALA A 27 9.38 -10.25 12.91
CA ALA A 27 8.64 -9.00 12.75
C ALA A 27 7.26 -9.25 12.11
N ILE A 28 7.18 -10.11 11.09
CA ILE A 28 5.92 -10.52 10.44
C ILE A 28 5.00 -11.22 11.46
N LYS A 29 5.52 -12.21 12.21
CA LYS A 29 4.74 -12.95 13.22
C LYS A 29 4.15 -12.06 14.31
N LYS A 30 4.85 -10.99 14.71
CA LYS A 30 4.33 -10.03 15.68
C LYS A 30 3.22 -9.15 15.09
N SER A 31 3.29 -8.83 13.79
CA SER A 31 2.30 -7.97 13.15
C SER A 31 0.97 -8.67 12.85
N ILE A 32 0.99 -9.95 12.45
CA ILE A 32 -0.22 -10.68 12.02
C ILE A 32 -1.38 -10.60 13.05
N PRO A 33 -1.19 -10.96 14.34
CA PRO A 33 -2.29 -10.93 15.31
C PRO A 33 -2.86 -9.52 15.52
N LEU A 34 -2.02 -8.50 15.36
CA LEU A 34 -2.43 -7.11 15.50
C LEU A 34 -3.28 -6.65 14.31
N LEU A 35 -2.93 -7.07 13.09
CA LEU A 35 -3.73 -6.80 11.89
C LEU A 35 -5.07 -7.54 11.94
N GLU A 36 -5.11 -8.78 12.42
CA GLU A 36 -6.36 -9.53 12.63
C GLU A 36 -7.27 -8.85 13.65
N LYS A 37 -6.71 -8.43 14.79
CA LYS A 37 -7.45 -7.69 15.80
C LYS A 37 -8.03 -6.39 15.24
N THR A 38 -7.28 -5.71 14.38
CA THR A 38 -7.68 -4.45 13.75
C THR A 38 -8.89 -4.62 12.84
N THR A 39 -8.92 -5.68 12.02
CA THR A 39 -10.05 -5.92 11.11
C THR A 39 -11.31 -6.23 11.89
N ILE A 40 -11.22 -7.09 12.91
CA ILE A 40 -12.33 -7.43 13.80
C ILE A 40 -12.86 -6.18 14.51
N GLY A 41 -11.98 -5.45 15.22
CA GLY A 41 -12.40 -4.28 15.98
C GLY A 41 -12.90 -3.13 15.10
N THR A 42 -12.43 -3.04 13.85
CA THR A 42 -13.00 -2.11 12.86
C THR A 42 -14.45 -2.45 12.54
N SER A 43 -14.72 -3.72 12.23
CA SER A 43 -16.06 -4.21 11.88
C SER A 43 -17.07 -4.12 13.03
N GLU A 44 -16.62 -4.27 14.27
CA GLU A 44 -17.44 -4.05 15.48
C GLU A 44 -17.95 -2.60 15.59
N HIS A 45 -17.17 -1.62 15.12
CA HIS A 45 -17.48 -0.20 15.27
C HIS A 45 -18.01 0.45 13.98
N ARG A 46 -17.79 -0.18 12.82
CA ARG A 46 -18.11 0.35 11.51
C ARG A 46 -18.90 -0.66 10.70
N GLY A 47 -20.19 -0.39 10.53
CA GLY A 47 -21.03 -1.13 9.58
C GLY A 47 -20.72 -0.86 8.10
N CYS A 48 -19.62 -0.18 7.78
CA CYS A 48 -19.25 0.15 6.41
C CYS A 48 -17.75 -0.08 6.18
N PHE A 49 -17.39 -0.33 4.92
CA PHE A 49 -16.01 -0.58 4.51
C PHE A 49 -15.07 0.61 4.82
N THR A 50 -13.81 0.29 5.13
CA THR A 50 -12.71 1.25 5.34
C THR A 50 -11.43 0.75 4.66
N CYS A 51 -10.68 1.67 4.04
CA CYS A 51 -9.42 1.34 3.36
C CYS A 51 -8.31 0.88 4.32
N HIS A 52 -8.19 1.49 5.50
CA HIS A 52 -7.10 1.24 6.44
C HIS A 52 -7.43 0.19 7.51
N GLY A 53 -8.71 -0.06 7.79
CA GLY A 53 -9.15 -1.06 8.77
C GLY A 53 -9.63 -2.38 8.16
N HIS A 54 -9.98 -2.40 6.86
CA HIS A 54 -10.31 -3.64 6.14
C HIS A 54 -9.29 -3.93 5.04
N ALA A 55 -9.23 -3.10 3.98
CA ALA A 55 -8.44 -3.44 2.79
C ALA A 55 -6.95 -3.66 3.07
N MET A 56 -6.28 -2.67 3.65
CA MET A 56 -4.84 -2.76 3.89
C MET A 56 -4.44 -3.97 4.78
N PRO A 57 -5.07 -4.20 5.95
CA PRO A 57 -4.78 -5.40 6.75
C PRO A 57 -5.10 -6.70 6.02
N VAL A 58 -6.24 -6.81 5.34
CA VAL A 58 -6.64 -8.05 4.63
C VAL A 58 -5.66 -8.37 3.52
N VAL A 59 -5.22 -7.38 2.73
CA VAL A 59 -4.20 -7.61 1.68
C VAL A 59 -2.89 -8.13 2.27
N ALA A 60 -2.44 -7.55 3.40
CA ALA A 60 -1.24 -8.03 4.10
C ALA A 60 -1.40 -9.45 4.65
N LEU A 61 -2.55 -9.77 5.25
CA LEU A 61 -2.84 -11.10 5.79
C LEU A 61 -2.97 -12.16 4.70
N VAL A 62 -3.59 -11.83 3.57
CA VAL A 62 -3.68 -12.72 2.41
C VAL A 62 -2.29 -13.01 1.84
N GLU A 63 -1.41 -12.00 1.74
CA GLU A 63 -0.03 -12.24 1.34
C GLU A 63 0.72 -13.09 2.38
N ALA A 64 0.52 -12.83 3.68
CA ALA A 64 1.11 -13.64 4.74
C ALA A 64 0.72 -15.13 4.62
N ARG A 65 -0.55 -15.41 4.34
CA ARG A 65 -1.03 -16.76 4.02
C ARG A 65 -0.30 -17.37 2.83
N ARG A 66 -0.16 -16.64 1.72
CA ARG A 66 0.56 -17.12 0.52
C ARG A 66 2.02 -17.47 0.82
N ARG A 67 2.64 -16.79 1.80
CA ARG A 67 4.00 -17.07 2.29
C ARG A 67 4.06 -18.13 3.40
N GLY A 68 2.96 -18.82 3.67
CA GLY A 68 2.91 -19.94 4.63
C GLY A 68 2.83 -19.52 6.10
N PHE A 69 2.48 -18.26 6.40
CA PHE A 69 2.15 -17.86 7.77
C PHE A 69 0.71 -18.27 8.09
N VAL A 70 0.49 -18.64 9.36
CA VAL A 70 -0.85 -18.93 9.88
C VAL A 70 -1.60 -17.62 10.07
N ILE A 71 -2.83 -17.57 9.56
CA ILE A 71 -3.77 -16.47 9.73
C ILE A 71 -5.16 -17.01 10.10
N ASP A 72 -6.04 -16.15 10.59
CA ASP A 72 -7.45 -16.42 10.81
C ASP A 72 -8.24 -16.28 9.48
N GLU A 73 -8.43 -17.41 8.80
CA GLU A 73 -9.19 -17.49 7.54
C GLU A 73 -10.66 -17.09 7.70
N ASN A 74 -11.26 -17.31 8.88
CA ASN A 74 -12.64 -16.92 9.12
C ASN A 74 -12.78 -15.41 9.18
N ASN A 75 -11.85 -14.75 9.89
CA ASN A 75 -11.78 -13.29 9.91
C ASN A 75 -11.66 -12.72 8.48
N ILE A 76 -10.76 -13.26 7.65
CA ILE A 76 -10.64 -12.83 6.23
C ILE A 76 -11.98 -12.96 5.51
N ARG A 77 -12.61 -14.13 5.57
CA ARG A 77 -13.91 -14.36 4.92
C ARG A 77 -14.97 -13.35 5.39
N GLU A 78 -15.06 -13.08 6.69
CA GLU A 78 -15.98 -12.11 7.27
C GLU A 78 -15.72 -10.69 6.74
N GLN A 79 -14.46 -10.27 6.60
CA GLN A 79 -14.14 -8.94 6.04
C GLN A 79 -14.50 -8.81 4.56
N LEU A 80 -14.35 -9.89 3.78
CA LEU A 80 -14.76 -9.92 2.36
C LEU A 80 -16.29 -9.82 2.25
N GLU A 81 -17.02 -10.63 3.02
CA GLU A 81 -18.49 -10.61 3.06
C GLU A 81 -19.03 -9.26 3.51
N HIS A 82 -18.45 -8.67 4.57
CA HIS A 82 -18.78 -7.32 5.04
C HIS A 82 -18.57 -6.25 3.97
N THR A 83 -17.43 -6.31 3.28
CA THR A 83 -17.12 -5.36 2.20
C THR A 83 -18.10 -5.49 1.04
N LEU A 84 -18.42 -6.71 0.61
CA LEU A 84 -19.38 -6.92 -0.46
C LEU A 84 -20.79 -6.46 -0.06
N ALA A 85 -21.20 -6.71 1.18
CA ALA A 85 -22.47 -6.24 1.72
C ALA A 85 -22.55 -4.70 1.70
N ASP A 86 -21.47 -4.01 2.09
CA ASP A 86 -21.38 -2.56 2.01
C ASP A 86 -21.47 -2.04 0.56
N LEU A 87 -20.75 -2.65 -0.38
CA LEU A 87 -20.84 -2.28 -1.80
C LEU A 87 -22.26 -2.49 -2.34
N LYS A 88 -22.93 -3.57 -1.93
CA LYS A 88 -24.32 -3.88 -2.29
C LYS A 88 -25.30 -2.83 -1.78
N VAL A 89 -25.11 -2.29 -0.56
CA VAL A 89 -25.90 -1.15 -0.07
C VAL A 89 -25.72 0.08 -0.98
N GLY A 90 -24.55 0.25 -1.58
CA GLY A 90 -24.23 1.30 -2.55
C GLY A 90 -24.75 1.08 -3.97
N LYS A 91 -25.35 -0.08 -4.31
CA LYS A 91 -25.66 -0.51 -5.69
C LYS A 91 -26.30 0.57 -6.56
N GLU A 92 -27.44 1.11 -6.14
CA GLU A 92 -28.18 2.13 -6.91
C GLU A 92 -27.34 3.40 -7.14
N ARG A 93 -26.51 3.78 -6.16
CA ARG A 93 -25.64 4.95 -6.29
C ARG A 93 -24.52 4.72 -7.30
N TYR A 94 -23.99 3.50 -7.42
CA TYR A 94 -23.02 3.14 -8.45
C TYR A 94 -23.67 3.12 -9.84
N LEU A 95 -24.87 2.53 -9.96
CA LEU A 95 -25.66 2.54 -11.19
C LEU A 95 -26.01 3.97 -11.66
N ASP A 96 -26.20 4.92 -10.74
CA ASP A 96 -26.42 6.34 -11.04
C ASP A 96 -25.12 7.13 -11.27
N GLY A 97 -23.96 6.53 -11.06
CA GLY A 97 -22.66 7.21 -11.22
C GLY A 97 -22.24 8.08 -10.04
N ARG A 98 -22.96 8.02 -8.92
CA ARG A 98 -22.70 8.81 -7.71
C ARG A 98 -21.66 8.15 -6.80
N GLY A 99 -21.59 6.81 -6.80
CA GLY A 99 -20.74 6.02 -5.92
C GLY A 99 -21.04 6.22 -4.42
N GLN A 100 -20.21 5.62 -3.56
CA GLN A 100 -20.26 5.81 -2.10
C GLN A 100 -19.31 6.92 -1.64
N GLY A 101 -19.46 7.38 -0.38
CA GLY A 101 -18.55 8.36 0.21
C GLY A 101 -17.10 7.86 0.21
N GLY A 102 -16.14 8.69 -0.20
CA GLY A 102 -14.78 8.27 -0.51
C GLY A 102 -14.54 8.02 -2.01
N GLY A 103 -15.60 7.92 -2.81
CA GLY A 103 -15.53 7.91 -4.28
C GLY A 103 -14.66 6.79 -4.85
N PHE A 104 -13.86 7.12 -5.86
CA PHE A 104 -12.99 6.18 -6.56
C PHE A 104 -11.97 5.51 -5.65
N THR A 105 -11.38 6.22 -4.70
CA THR A 105 -10.41 5.65 -3.75
C THR A 105 -11.05 4.55 -2.90
N ARG A 106 -12.28 4.76 -2.41
CA ARG A 106 -13.02 3.72 -1.67
C ARG A 106 -13.32 2.51 -2.54
N ALA A 107 -13.91 2.75 -3.72
CA ALA A 107 -14.30 1.68 -4.64
C ALA A 107 -13.07 0.84 -5.05
N GLY A 108 -11.97 1.52 -5.38
CA GLY A 108 -10.70 0.89 -5.74
C GLY A 108 -10.12 0.05 -4.61
N TYR A 109 -10.02 0.57 -3.38
CA TYR A 109 -9.51 -0.23 -2.25
C TYR A 109 -10.40 -1.44 -1.94
N ALA A 110 -11.72 -1.30 -2.03
CA ALA A 110 -12.64 -2.41 -1.79
C ALA A 110 -12.46 -3.52 -2.83
N LEU A 111 -12.41 -3.16 -4.11
CA LEU A 111 -12.18 -4.13 -5.18
C LEU A 111 -10.75 -4.70 -5.15
N TRP A 112 -9.73 -3.91 -4.88
CA TRP A 112 -8.35 -4.40 -4.75
C TRP A 112 -8.20 -5.44 -3.63
N MET A 113 -8.84 -5.22 -2.47
CA MET A 113 -8.88 -6.22 -1.41
C MET A 113 -9.55 -7.53 -1.86
N LEU A 114 -10.70 -7.43 -2.54
CA LEU A 114 -11.43 -8.59 -3.07
C LEU A 114 -10.58 -9.34 -4.11
N GLN A 115 -9.90 -8.63 -5.00
CA GLN A 115 -8.98 -9.18 -6.01
C GLN A 115 -7.84 -9.96 -5.34
N GLU A 116 -7.13 -9.34 -4.39
CA GLU A 116 -6.02 -9.99 -3.70
C GLU A 116 -6.50 -11.23 -2.93
N ALA A 117 -7.69 -11.19 -2.34
CA ALA A 117 -8.28 -12.36 -1.69
C ALA A 117 -8.78 -13.46 -2.66
N GLY A 118 -8.74 -13.23 -3.97
CA GLY A 118 -9.18 -14.18 -5.00
C GLY A 118 -10.68 -14.23 -5.21
N TRP A 119 -11.42 -13.20 -4.81
CA TRP A 119 -12.86 -13.10 -5.05
C TRP A 119 -13.15 -13.10 -6.54
N LYS A 120 -14.17 -13.86 -6.95
CA LYS A 120 -14.55 -13.98 -8.37
C LYS A 120 -15.49 -12.84 -8.77
N PRO A 121 -15.44 -12.37 -10.03
CA PRO A 121 -16.38 -11.37 -10.51
C PRO A 121 -17.84 -11.78 -10.30
N ASP A 122 -18.64 -10.85 -9.80
CA ASP A 122 -20.08 -10.97 -9.60
C ASP A 122 -20.81 -9.69 -10.05
N GLU A 123 -22.15 -9.68 -9.87
CA GLU A 123 -22.98 -8.53 -10.23
C GLU A 123 -22.51 -7.23 -9.56
N ILE A 124 -22.17 -7.28 -8.26
CA ILE A 124 -21.81 -6.09 -7.50
C ILE A 124 -20.44 -5.58 -7.92
N THR A 125 -19.45 -6.46 -8.06
CA THR A 125 -18.11 -6.05 -8.54
C THR A 125 -18.17 -5.49 -9.96
N GLY A 126 -19.02 -6.06 -10.82
CA GLY A 126 -19.26 -5.57 -12.18
C GLY A 126 -19.91 -4.18 -12.19
N ILE A 127 -20.89 -3.92 -11.31
CA ILE A 127 -21.52 -2.60 -11.17
C ILE A 127 -20.53 -1.55 -10.69
N VAL A 128 -19.70 -1.88 -9.69
CA VAL A 128 -18.70 -0.95 -9.17
C VAL A 128 -17.62 -0.66 -10.22
N SER A 129 -17.19 -1.66 -10.99
CA SER A 129 -16.28 -1.47 -12.14
C SER A 129 -16.91 -0.59 -13.21
N GLY A 130 -18.20 -0.78 -13.49
CA GLY A 130 -18.96 0.07 -14.41
C GLY A 130 -19.02 1.54 -14.01
N TYR A 131 -19.03 1.82 -12.70
CA TYR A 131 -18.88 3.17 -12.15
C TYR A 131 -17.49 3.75 -12.41
N LEU A 132 -16.42 2.96 -12.27
CA LEU A 132 -15.04 3.40 -12.51
C LEU A 132 -14.83 3.82 -13.97
N VAL A 133 -15.48 3.17 -14.93
CA VAL A 133 -15.35 3.49 -16.37
C VAL A 133 -16.53 4.31 -16.91
N ARG A 134 -17.31 4.96 -16.05
CA ARG A 134 -18.48 5.75 -16.46
C ARG A 134 -18.11 7.08 -17.11
N ASP A 135 -17.13 7.79 -16.55
CA ASP A 135 -16.70 9.08 -17.10
C ASP A 135 -15.70 8.87 -18.23
N GLU A 136 -16.23 8.73 -19.45
CA GLU A 136 -15.43 8.57 -20.67
C GLU A 136 -14.58 9.80 -21.01
N LYS A 137 -14.85 10.97 -20.42
CA LYS A 137 -14.09 12.20 -20.71
C LYS A 137 -12.89 12.39 -19.79
N ALA A 138 -12.93 11.82 -18.59
CA ALA A 138 -11.81 11.93 -17.67
C ALA A 138 -10.58 11.17 -18.17
N ASP A 139 -9.40 11.68 -17.85
CA ASP A 139 -8.10 11.11 -18.18
C ASP A 139 -7.51 10.24 -17.07
N HIS A 140 -7.91 10.50 -15.82
CA HIS A 140 -7.51 9.75 -14.62
C HIS A 140 -8.66 9.69 -13.61
N TRP A 141 -8.44 9.03 -12.46
CA TRP A 141 -9.42 9.00 -11.37
C TRP A 141 -9.02 9.99 -10.28
N LYS A 142 -9.98 10.84 -9.88
CA LYS A 142 -9.75 11.90 -8.88
C LYS A 142 -9.87 11.35 -7.46
N SER A 143 -9.10 11.93 -6.54
CA SER A 143 -9.40 11.81 -5.11
C SER A 143 -10.41 12.89 -4.70
N ASN A 144 -11.44 12.50 -3.96
CA ASN A 144 -12.48 13.43 -3.46
C ASN A 144 -12.26 13.80 -1.98
N THR A 145 -11.16 13.35 -1.39
CA THR A 145 -10.79 13.57 0.01
C THR A 145 -9.37 14.13 0.10
N ASN A 146 -9.06 14.78 1.22
CA ASN A 146 -7.72 15.25 1.55
C ASN A 146 -7.32 14.71 2.92
N ARG A 147 -7.01 13.41 2.97
CA ARG A 147 -6.51 12.71 4.15
C ARG A 147 -5.17 12.04 3.82
N PRO A 148 -4.07 12.82 3.80
CA PRO A 148 -2.78 12.26 3.49
C PRO A 148 -2.30 11.29 4.58
N PRO A 149 -1.49 10.28 4.21
CA PRO A 149 -1.08 9.95 2.84
C PRO A 149 -2.09 9.08 2.06
N THR A 150 -2.95 8.31 2.72
CA THR A 150 -3.74 7.23 2.06
C THR A 150 -4.90 7.70 1.17
N GLU A 151 -5.50 8.86 1.45
CA GLU A 151 -6.70 9.33 0.72
C GLU A 151 -6.58 10.81 0.31
N PHE A 152 -5.60 11.13 -0.52
CA PHE A 152 -5.50 12.47 -1.15
C PHE A 152 -5.10 12.43 -2.63
N SER A 153 -4.43 11.36 -3.06
CA SER A 153 -3.70 11.31 -4.32
C SER A 153 -4.55 10.76 -5.48
N PRO A 154 -4.66 11.48 -6.61
CA PRO A 154 -5.21 10.93 -7.85
C PRO A 154 -4.39 9.78 -8.43
N PHE A 155 -3.09 9.67 -8.11
CA PHE A 155 -2.26 8.51 -8.51
C PHE A 155 -2.75 7.24 -7.81
N THR A 156 -3.00 7.31 -6.49
CA THR A 156 -3.55 6.19 -5.71
C THR A 156 -4.91 5.77 -6.25
N ALA A 157 -5.82 6.73 -6.46
CA ALA A 157 -7.14 6.44 -7.03
C ALA A 157 -7.06 5.84 -8.44
N THR A 158 -6.11 6.27 -9.26
CA THR A 158 -5.91 5.77 -10.62
C THR A 158 -5.39 4.34 -10.62
N TYR A 159 -4.33 4.02 -9.88
CA TYR A 159 -3.82 2.65 -9.78
C TYR A 159 -4.89 1.68 -9.25
N LEU A 160 -5.57 2.03 -8.16
CA LEU A 160 -6.60 1.15 -7.59
C LEU A 160 -7.79 0.94 -8.54
N ALA A 161 -8.14 1.95 -9.34
CA ALA A 161 -9.18 1.81 -10.34
C ALA A 161 -8.73 0.91 -11.51
N LEU A 162 -7.45 0.96 -11.90
CA LEU A 162 -6.89 0.09 -12.92
C LEU A 162 -6.89 -1.38 -12.47
N GLU A 163 -6.38 -1.68 -11.27
CA GLU A 163 -6.46 -3.03 -10.67
C GLU A 163 -7.90 -3.55 -10.66
N ALA A 164 -8.84 -2.71 -10.20
CA ALA A 164 -10.24 -3.07 -10.13
C ALA A 164 -10.87 -3.40 -11.50
N ILE A 165 -10.65 -2.59 -12.52
CA ILE A 165 -11.27 -2.80 -13.84
C ILE A 165 -10.62 -3.95 -14.60
N ASP A 166 -9.33 -4.24 -14.35
CA ASP A 166 -8.64 -5.39 -14.92
C ASP A 166 -9.22 -6.70 -14.37
N GLN A 167 -9.51 -6.75 -13.08
CA GLN A 167 -10.04 -7.95 -12.43
C GLN A 167 -11.57 -8.13 -12.59
N PHE A 168 -12.33 -7.04 -12.50
CA PHE A 168 -13.80 -7.09 -12.34
C PHE A 168 -14.58 -6.41 -13.46
N GLY A 169 -13.89 -5.88 -14.47
CA GLY A 169 -14.52 -5.37 -15.69
C GLY A 169 -15.35 -6.44 -16.40
N THR A 170 -16.51 -6.06 -16.92
CA THR A 170 -17.37 -6.96 -17.72
C THR A 170 -17.11 -6.83 -19.22
N GLU A 171 -17.57 -7.79 -20.02
CA GLU A 171 -17.45 -7.73 -21.48
C GLU A 171 -18.09 -6.47 -22.08
N GLU A 172 -19.23 -6.02 -21.53
CA GLU A 172 -19.91 -4.79 -21.95
C GLU A 172 -19.10 -3.52 -21.62
N GLN A 173 -18.13 -3.62 -20.71
CA GLN A 173 -17.28 -2.53 -20.27
C GLN A 173 -15.96 -2.47 -21.05
N ALA A 174 -15.60 -3.51 -21.81
CA ALA A 174 -14.28 -3.70 -22.41
C ALA A 174 -13.77 -2.48 -23.22
N LEU A 175 -14.61 -1.89 -24.07
CA LEU A 175 -14.22 -0.71 -24.87
C LEU A 175 -13.94 0.51 -23.99
N ARG A 176 -14.74 0.74 -22.95
CA ARG A 176 -14.54 1.84 -22.00
C ARG A 176 -13.30 1.59 -21.15
N ILE A 177 -13.06 0.35 -20.73
CA ILE A 177 -11.86 -0.04 -19.99
C ILE A 177 -10.60 0.27 -20.82
N ALA A 178 -10.54 -0.18 -22.07
CA ALA A 178 -9.39 0.05 -22.95
C ALA A 178 -9.12 1.55 -23.16
N ASP A 179 -10.17 2.35 -23.39
CA ASP A 179 -10.04 3.80 -23.52
C ASP A 179 -9.56 4.47 -22.22
N ARG A 180 -10.09 4.04 -21.07
CA ARG A 180 -9.70 4.53 -19.74
C ARG A 180 -8.25 4.18 -19.42
N GLN A 181 -7.80 2.95 -19.68
CA GLN A 181 -6.41 2.52 -19.51
C GLN A 181 -5.45 3.36 -20.37
N LYS A 182 -5.80 3.61 -21.64
CA LYS A 182 -5.00 4.45 -22.53
C LYS A 182 -4.83 5.86 -21.99
N LYS A 183 -5.93 6.50 -21.58
CA LYS A 183 -5.90 7.87 -21.03
C LYS A 183 -5.14 7.95 -19.71
N ALA A 184 -5.33 6.97 -18.83
CA ALA A 184 -4.60 6.90 -17.57
C ALA A 184 -3.09 6.75 -17.81
N ARG A 185 -2.69 5.94 -18.80
CA ARG A 185 -1.29 5.81 -19.22
C ARG A 185 -0.72 7.15 -19.68
N GLU A 186 -1.42 7.86 -20.55
CA GLU A 186 -1.00 9.18 -21.03
C GLU A 186 -0.86 10.19 -19.89
N TRP A 187 -1.81 10.21 -18.95
CA TRP A 187 -1.76 11.06 -17.78
C TRP A 187 -0.58 10.73 -16.85
N LEU A 188 -0.32 9.45 -16.58
CA LEU A 188 0.79 8.99 -15.74
C LEU A 188 2.15 9.34 -16.34
N LEU A 189 2.28 9.30 -17.67
CA LEU A 189 3.52 9.66 -18.39
C LEU A 189 3.85 11.16 -18.28
N GLN A 190 2.84 12.02 -18.20
CA GLN A 190 3.00 13.47 -18.25
C GLN A 190 3.00 14.13 -16.86
N THR A 191 2.31 13.53 -15.88
CA THR A 191 2.08 14.15 -14.58
C THR A 191 3.23 13.87 -13.64
N LYS A 192 3.75 14.92 -12.98
CA LYS A 192 4.87 14.82 -12.04
C LYS A 192 4.36 14.58 -10.60
N PRO A 193 4.72 13.46 -9.95
CA PRO A 193 4.38 13.23 -8.54
C PRO A 193 5.20 14.14 -7.63
N ARG A 194 4.65 14.49 -6.46
CA ARG A 194 5.30 15.38 -5.49
C ARG A 194 5.68 14.62 -4.23
N GLU A 195 4.72 13.95 -3.61
CA GLU A 195 4.90 13.17 -2.37
C GLU A 195 5.25 11.70 -2.68
N THR A 196 5.78 11.00 -1.68
CA THR A 196 6.19 9.58 -1.83
C THR A 196 5.01 8.69 -2.21
N GLU A 197 3.82 8.94 -1.67
CA GLU A 197 2.56 8.27 -2.07
C GLU A 197 2.34 8.35 -3.59
N GLU A 198 2.41 9.56 -4.16
CA GLU A 198 2.20 9.76 -5.58
C GLU A 198 3.26 9.05 -6.44
N ARG A 199 4.51 9.00 -5.96
CA ARG A 199 5.61 8.30 -6.64
C ARG A 199 5.40 6.79 -6.65
N VAL A 200 5.01 6.24 -5.51
CA VAL A 200 4.70 4.81 -5.35
C VAL A 200 3.61 4.40 -6.32
N PHE A 201 2.49 5.10 -6.34
CA PHE A 201 1.36 4.74 -7.19
C PHE A 201 1.57 5.12 -8.67
N GLN A 202 2.45 6.07 -8.98
CA GLN A 202 2.89 6.29 -10.35
C GLN A 202 3.70 5.10 -10.88
N ILE A 203 4.64 4.58 -10.09
CA ILE A 203 5.48 3.43 -10.48
C ILE A 203 4.60 2.21 -10.75
N LEU A 204 3.71 1.88 -9.81
CA LEU A 204 2.77 0.77 -9.93
C LEU A 204 1.87 0.91 -11.17
N GLY A 205 1.25 2.08 -11.36
CA GLY A 205 0.37 2.32 -12.51
C GLY A 205 1.10 2.31 -13.87
N LEU A 206 2.33 2.84 -13.93
CA LEU A 206 3.14 2.78 -15.16
C LEU A 206 3.55 1.34 -15.49
N GLY A 207 3.91 0.56 -14.47
CA GLY A 207 4.25 -0.86 -14.61
C GLY A 207 3.07 -1.68 -15.15
N GLN A 208 1.91 -1.58 -14.49
CA GLN A 208 0.67 -2.23 -14.90
C GLN A 208 0.28 -1.91 -16.35
N LEU A 209 0.50 -0.67 -16.82
CA LEU A 209 0.16 -0.22 -18.17
C LEU A 209 1.30 -0.38 -19.20
N GLY A 210 2.32 -1.19 -18.89
CA GLY A 210 3.41 -1.53 -19.80
C GLY A 210 4.28 -0.34 -20.20
N ALA A 211 4.37 0.70 -19.36
CA ALA A 211 5.25 1.85 -19.56
C ALA A 211 6.59 1.66 -18.82
N SER A 212 7.23 0.51 -19.02
CA SER A 212 8.36 0.01 -18.22
C SER A 212 9.55 0.96 -18.17
N GLU A 213 9.91 1.62 -19.28
CA GLU A 213 11.02 2.59 -19.30
C GLU A 213 10.75 3.77 -18.35
N LYS A 214 9.52 4.31 -18.37
CA LYS A 214 9.14 5.42 -17.49
C LYS A 214 9.01 4.96 -16.03
N ALA A 215 8.50 3.75 -15.81
CA ALA A 215 8.44 3.15 -14.47
C ALA A 215 9.86 3.00 -13.88
N ALA A 216 10.83 2.54 -14.68
CA ALA A 216 12.23 2.42 -14.28
C ALA A 216 12.86 3.78 -13.94
N GLU A 217 12.62 4.82 -14.75
CA GLU A 217 13.07 6.19 -14.44
C GLU A 217 12.46 6.71 -13.14
N ALA A 218 11.15 6.49 -12.92
CA ALA A 218 10.46 6.89 -11.70
C ALA A 218 10.99 6.13 -10.47
N ALA A 219 11.26 4.82 -10.61
CA ALA A 219 11.83 3.96 -9.58
C ALA A 219 13.23 4.43 -9.17
N GLU A 220 14.11 4.71 -10.13
CA GLU A 220 15.46 5.21 -9.83
C GLU A 220 15.40 6.57 -9.11
N ASN A 221 14.54 7.49 -9.58
CA ASN A 221 14.34 8.77 -8.89
C ASN A 221 13.84 8.59 -7.44
N LEU A 222 12.99 7.60 -7.18
CA LEU A 222 12.49 7.30 -5.84
C LEU A 222 13.57 6.65 -4.96
N LEU A 223 14.42 5.79 -5.52
CA LEU A 223 15.55 5.17 -4.82
C LEU A 223 16.57 6.21 -4.33
N GLN A 224 16.80 7.28 -5.10
CA GLN A 224 17.67 8.40 -4.71
C GLN A 224 17.13 9.19 -3.50
N LEU A 225 15.88 8.97 -3.09
CA LEU A 225 15.28 9.59 -1.90
C LEU A 225 15.46 8.77 -0.62
N GLN A 226 16.08 7.58 -0.71
CA GLN A 226 16.37 6.78 0.49
C GLN A 226 17.29 7.57 1.43
N ARG A 227 16.94 7.58 2.71
CA ARG A 227 17.66 8.34 3.72
C ARG A 227 18.80 7.51 4.33
N SER A 228 19.64 8.18 5.12
CA SER A 228 20.79 7.55 5.79
C SER A 228 20.37 6.47 6.80
N ASP A 229 19.15 6.54 7.33
CA ASP A 229 18.55 5.52 8.21
C ASP A 229 17.95 4.32 7.44
N GLY A 230 18.03 4.32 6.11
CA GLY A 230 17.48 3.27 5.25
C GLY A 230 16.01 3.46 4.88
N GLY A 231 15.30 4.39 5.51
CA GLY A 231 13.88 4.63 5.25
C GLY A 231 13.61 5.71 4.20
N TRP A 232 12.31 5.95 3.98
CA TRP A 232 11.77 7.03 3.16
C TRP A 232 10.80 7.88 3.98
N ALA A 233 10.74 9.17 3.67
CA ALA A 233 9.78 10.10 4.26
C ALA A 233 8.52 10.22 3.38
N GLN A 234 7.36 10.48 3.96
CA GLN A 234 6.15 10.81 3.18
C GLN A 234 6.31 12.08 2.33
N LEU A 235 6.90 13.12 2.92
CA LEU A 235 7.04 14.44 2.32
C LEU A 235 8.46 14.67 1.77
N PRO A 236 8.61 15.47 0.70
CA PRO A 236 9.91 15.89 0.23
C PRO A 236 10.58 16.86 1.22
N GLY A 237 11.92 16.90 1.19
CA GLY A 237 12.72 17.88 1.92
C GLY A 237 13.63 17.25 2.97
N LYS A 238 14.82 17.86 3.16
CA LYS A 238 15.87 17.33 4.02
C LYS A 238 15.46 17.25 5.51
N SER A 239 14.56 18.13 5.95
CA SER A 239 14.05 18.18 7.33
C SER A 239 12.98 17.14 7.66
N GLN A 240 12.45 16.43 6.67
CA GLN A 240 11.48 15.35 6.89
C GLN A 240 12.20 14.11 7.43
N GLN A 241 11.50 13.29 8.20
CA GLN A 241 12.01 12.05 8.77
C GLN A 241 11.44 10.85 8.02
N SER A 242 12.19 9.76 7.97
CA SER A 242 11.66 8.48 7.48
C SER A 242 10.51 8.02 8.37
N ASP A 243 9.53 7.34 7.78
CA ASP A 243 8.46 6.70 8.54
C ASP A 243 8.09 5.31 7.97
N PRO A 244 7.47 4.44 8.78
CA PRO A 244 7.09 3.09 8.34
C PRO A 244 6.09 3.04 7.18
N TYR A 245 5.20 4.04 7.06
CA TYR A 245 4.22 4.07 5.97
C TYR A 245 4.91 4.25 4.62
N ALA A 246 5.72 5.31 4.50
CA ALA A 246 6.44 5.62 3.27
C ALA A 246 7.49 4.55 2.96
N THR A 247 8.20 4.06 3.98
CA THR A 247 9.23 3.02 3.77
C THR A 247 8.58 1.71 3.29
N GLY A 248 7.51 1.25 3.93
CA GLY A 248 6.81 0.02 3.54
C GLY A 248 6.23 0.10 2.13
N SER A 249 5.55 1.21 1.78
CA SER A 249 4.93 1.35 0.45
C SER A 249 5.95 1.45 -0.68
N VAL A 250 7.09 2.12 -0.46
CA VAL A 250 8.19 2.19 -1.43
C VAL A 250 8.80 0.81 -1.67
N LEU A 251 9.13 0.07 -0.60
CA LEU A 251 9.73 -1.26 -0.71
C LEU A 251 8.79 -2.24 -1.41
N PHE A 252 7.49 -2.20 -1.07
CA PHE A 252 6.47 -2.99 -1.74
C PHE A 252 6.42 -2.70 -3.23
N ALA A 253 6.28 -1.44 -3.64
CA ALA A 253 6.12 -1.09 -5.06
C ALA A 253 7.36 -1.44 -5.89
N LEU A 254 8.55 -1.16 -5.37
CA LEU A 254 9.79 -1.45 -6.07
C LEU A 254 10.07 -2.96 -6.18
N ARG A 255 9.64 -3.77 -5.21
CA ARG A 255 9.70 -5.25 -5.32
C ARG A 255 8.65 -5.79 -6.28
N ARG A 256 7.41 -5.32 -6.18
CA ARG A 256 6.30 -5.77 -7.03
C ARG A 256 6.58 -5.53 -8.52
N GLU A 257 7.16 -4.38 -8.86
CA GLU A 257 7.53 -4.06 -10.24
C GLU A 257 8.93 -4.58 -10.66
N GLY A 258 9.59 -5.36 -9.80
CA GLY A 258 10.88 -5.99 -10.13
C GLY A 258 12.08 -5.05 -10.18
N PHE A 259 11.98 -3.82 -9.67
CA PHE A 259 13.08 -2.84 -9.64
C PHE A 259 14.07 -3.05 -8.50
N LEU A 260 13.72 -3.87 -7.51
CA LEU A 260 14.62 -4.33 -6.45
C LEU A 260 14.64 -5.85 -6.38
N THR A 261 15.80 -6.43 -6.09
CA THR A 261 15.94 -7.84 -5.71
C THR A 261 16.03 -7.97 -4.19
N VAL A 262 15.83 -9.18 -3.64
CA VAL A 262 15.96 -9.45 -2.20
C VAL A 262 17.37 -9.18 -1.65
N MET A 263 18.38 -9.20 -2.54
CA MET A 263 19.79 -8.96 -2.20
C MET A 263 20.22 -7.50 -2.41
N ASP A 264 19.34 -6.63 -2.93
CA ASP A 264 19.68 -5.22 -3.12
C ASP A 264 19.88 -4.55 -1.76
N LYS A 265 21.02 -3.88 -1.58
CA LYS A 265 21.36 -3.20 -0.32
C LYS A 265 20.32 -2.15 0.06
N ARG A 266 19.72 -1.46 -0.91
CA ARG A 266 18.68 -0.44 -0.65
C ARG A 266 17.43 -1.09 -0.09
N PHE A 267 17.05 -2.28 -0.61
CA PHE A 267 15.95 -3.06 -0.07
C PHE A 267 16.24 -3.51 1.38
N ARG A 268 17.41 -4.11 1.61
CA ARG A 268 17.82 -4.63 2.93
C ARG A 268 17.93 -3.53 4.00
N ARG A 269 18.41 -2.34 3.64
CA ARG A 269 18.42 -1.15 4.52
C ARG A 269 17.00 -0.68 4.86
N GLY A 270 16.09 -0.71 3.91
CA GLY A 270 14.67 -0.40 4.16
C GLY A 270 14.00 -1.41 5.08
N LEU A 271 14.27 -2.71 4.90
CA LEU A 271 13.79 -3.74 5.81
C LEU A 271 14.36 -3.58 7.23
N ARG A 272 15.65 -3.25 7.35
CA ARG A 272 16.27 -2.94 8.64
C ARG A 272 15.58 -1.76 9.32
N PHE A 273 15.31 -0.67 8.60
CA PHE A 273 14.54 0.47 9.13
C PHE A 273 13.18 0.03 9.68
N LEU A 274 12.44 -0.82 8.95
CA LEU A 274 11.14 -1.31 9.42
C LEU A 274 11.28 -2.16 10.69
N ILE A 275 12.27 -3.06 10.76
CA ILE A 275 12.50 -3.88 11.96
C ILE A 275 12.88 -3.00 13.16
N ASP A 276 13.80 -2.05 12.97
CA ASP A 276 14.30 -1.19 14.05
C ASP A 276 13.25 -0.19 14.56
N THR A 277 12.21 0.07 13.76
CA THR A 277 11.09 0.96 14.12
C THR A 277 9.82 0.21 14.54
N GLN A 278 9.85 -1.13 14.57
CA GLN A 278 8.76 -1.94 15.10
C GLN A 278 8.76 -1.87 16.63
N HIS A 279 7.59 -1.65 17.23
CA HIS A 279 7.42 -1.73 18.68
C HIS A 279 7.37 -3.19 19.16
N ASP A 280 7.57 -3.40 20.46
CA ASP A 280 7.56 -4.74 21.07
C ASP A 280 6.26 -5.51 20.83
N ASP A 281 5.14 -4.80 20.73
CA ASP A 281 3.80 -5.34 20.45
C ASP A 281 3.55 -5.66 18.96
N GLY A 282 4.56 -5.47 18.10
CA GLY A 282 4.48 -5.72 16.66
C GLY A 282 3.93 -4.55 15.84
N SER A 283 3.56 -3.44 16.48
CA SER A 283 3.01 -2.28 15.80
C SER A 283 4.09 -1.34 15.24
N TRP A 284 3.69 -0.54 14.26
CA TRP A 284 4.43 0.65 13.82
C TRP A 284 3.60 1.89 14.09
N HIS A 285 4.22 2.94 14.62
CA HIS A 285 3.57 4.23 14.85
C HIS A 285 3.85 5.21 13.72
N VAL A 286 2.81 5.82 13.18
CA VAL A 286 2.91 6.98 12.28
C VAL A 286 1.99 8.08 12.81
N LYS A 287 2.53 9.28 13.00
CA LYS A 287 1.73 10.43 13.40
C LYS A 287 0.85 10.92 12.25
N SER A 288 -0.44 11.07 12.49
CA SER A 288 -1.39 11.51 11.47
C SER A 288 -1.16 12.96 11.05
N ARG A 289 -1.17 13.20 9.73
CA ARG A 289 -1.20 14.54 9.12
C ARG A 289 -2.63 14.97 8.73
N SER A 290 -3.59 14.08 8.90
CA SER A 290 -4.97 14.28 8.48
C SER A 290 -5.81 14.95 9.57
N LYS A 291 -6.71 15.85 9.18
CA LYS A 291 -7.67 16.46 10.11
C LYS A 291 -8.85 15.50 10.35
N PRO A 292 -9.08 15.05 11.59
CA PRO A 292 -10.15 14.10 11.88
C PRO A 292 -11.52 14.77 11.74
N PHE A 293 -12.47 14.08 11.10
CA PHE A 293 -13.89 14.46 11.09
C PHE A 293 -14.83 13.27 11.38
N GLN A 294 -14.29 12.05 11.38
CA GLN A 294 -15.03 10.85 11.75
C GLN A 294 -14.99 10.68 13.26
N LYS A 295 -16.07 10.16 13.84
CA LYS A 295 -16.11 9.81 15.28
C LYS A 295 -15.00 8.82 15.58
N TYR A 296 -14.24 9.09 16.63
CA TYR A 296 -13.18 8.22 17.11
C TYR A 296 -13.73 6.88 17.64
N TYR A 297 -12.96 5.81 17.48
CA TYR A 297 -13.19 4.49 18.07
C TYR A 297 -11.86 3.75 18.20
N GLU A 298 -11.82 2.71 19.01
CA GLU A 298 -10.65 1.84 19.18
C GLU A 298 -10.82 0.58 18.33
N SER A 299 -10.02 0.45 17.28
CA SER A 299 -9.98 -0.76 16.42
C SER A 299 -9.25 -1.93 17.08
N GLY A 300 -8.48 -1.67 18.14
CA GLY A 300 -7.54 -2.64 18.72
C GLY A 300 -6.09 -2.47 18.27
N TYR A 301 -5.80 -1.67 17.24
CA TYR A 301 -4.45 -1.19 16.94
C TYR A 301 -4.05 -0.07 17.92
N PRO A 302 -2.81 -0.04 18.45
CA PRO A 302 -2.35 0.99 19.39
C PRO A 302 -2.26 2.38 18.76
N HIS A 303 -1.71 3.33 19.51
CA HIS A 303 -1.41 4.72 19.08
C HIS A 303 -2.59 5.69 19.06
N GLY A 304 -3.70 5.35 19.73
CA GLY A 304 -4.80 6.28 20.00
C GLY A 304 -5.36 6.91 18.73
N LYS A 305 -5.35 8.25 18.61
CA LYS A 305 -5.83 8.96 17.41
C LYS A 305 -5.01 8.69 16.14
N ASP A 306 -3.76 8.27 16.30
CA ASP A 306 -2.88 7.92 15.19
C ASP A 306 -3.08 6.48 14.71
N GLN A 307 -3.93 5.69 15.38
CA GLN A 307 -4.15 4.29 15.03
C GLN A 307 -4.50 4.11 13.56
N PHE A 308 -5.36 4.96 12.98
CA PHE A 308 -5.87 4.75 11.61
C PHE A 308 -4.78 4.80 10.54
N ILE A 309 -3.83 5.73 10.67
CA ILE A 309 -2.68 5.78 9.76
C ILE A 309 -1.64 4.72 10.15
N SER A 310 -1.51 4.42 11.44
CA SER A 310 -0.57 3.43 11.94
C SER A 310 -0.95 2.00 11.53
N MET A 311 -2.25 1.69 11.40
CA MET A 311 -2.74 0.43 10.82
C MET A 311 -2.27 0.29 9.37
N ALA A 312 -2.49 1.34 8.55
CA ALA A 312 -2.06 1.32 7.15
C ALA A 312 -0.53 1.22 7.03
N ALA A 313 0.20 1.90 7.92
CA ALA A 313 1.66 1.78 8.00
C ALA A 313 2.11 0.36 8.36
N GLY A 314 1.47 -0.26 9.35
CA GLY A 314 1.74 -1.65 9.73
C GLY A 314 1.43 -2.63 8.61
N SER A 315 0.34 -2.43 7.87
CA SER A 315 0.04 -3.25 6.68
C SER A 315 1.09 -3.11 5.59
N TRP A 316 1.53 -1.88 5.27
CA TRP A 316 2.60 -1.66 4.29
C TRP A 316 3.94 -2.23 4.74
N ALA A 317 4.30 -2.07 6.01
CA ALA A 317 5.52 -2.63 6.58
C ALA A 317 5.51 -4.17 6.49
N THR A 318 4.39 -4.80 6.87
CA THR A 318 4.21 -6.25 6.77
C THR A 318 4.25 -6.74 5.33
N LEU A 319 3.59 -6.05 4.40
CA LEU A 319 3.69 -6.37 2.97
C LEU A 319 5.13 -6.28 2.46
N ALA A 320 5.89 -5.24 2.84
CA ALA A 320 7.29 -5.11 2.45
C ALA A 320 8.18 -6.22 3.03
N LEU A 321 7.99 -6.58 4.30
CA LEU A 321 8.70 -7.68 4.94
C LEU A 321 8.39 -9.01 4.25
N LEU A 322 7.14 -9.26 3.85
CA LEU A 322 6.76 -10.47 3.10
C LEU A 322 7.43 -10.58 1.73
N GLN A 323 7.92 -9.47 1.16
CA GLN A 323 8.68 -9.47 -0.11
C GLN A 323 10.16 -9.88 0.04
N SER A 324 10.63 -10.17 1.26
CA SER A 324 11.99 -10.69 1.52
C SER A 324 12.16 -12.16 1.19
N ASP A 325 11.07 -12.92 1.22
CA ASP A 325 11.11 -14.36 0.99
C ASP A 325 11.24 -14.62 -0.52
N ILE A 326 12.18 -15.48 -0.89
CA ILE A 326 12.20 -16.09 -2.23
C ILE A 326 11.13 -17.18 -2.17
N VAL A 327 9.95 -16.90 -2.71
CA VAL A 327 9.07 -18.01 -3.10
C VAL A 327 9.72 -18.60 -4.34
N GLU A 328 10.31 -19.78 -4.21
CA GLU A 328 10.52 -20.63 -5.38
C GLU A 328 9.13 -20.83 -5.98
N GLU A 329 8.88 -20.25 -7.15
CA GLU A 329 7.71 -20.60 -7.95
C GLU A 329 7.78 -22.12 -8.15
N ASN A 330 6.92 -22.86 -7.45
CA ASN A 330 6.77 -24.27 -7.76
C ASN A 330 6.30 -24.36 -9.22
N PRO A 331 7.02 -25.11 -10.07
CA PRO A 331 6.81 -25.12 -11.52
C PRO A 331 5.41 -25.59 -11.94
#